data_AF-A0A5Q0QFN1-F1
#
_entry.id   AF-A0A5Q0QFN1-F1
#
_cell.length_a   1.000
_cell.length_b   1.000
_cell.length_c   1.000
_cell.angle_alpha   90.00
_cell.angle_beta   90.00
_cell.angle_gamma   90.00
#
_symmetry.space_group_name_H-M   'P 1'
#
loop_
_entity.id
_entity.type
_entity.pdbx_description
1 polymer ?
#
loop_
_entity_poly.entity_id
_entity_poly.type
_entity_poly.pdbx_seq_one_letter_code
_entity_poly.pdbx_strand_id
1 'polypeptide(L)'
;MKNLLYSLPIFLMFLFHVNHLKAQEAENSSKDDEVQMEENCNKFLISDNNEMLLVARIRCDYRIVGYSSPSLKSKPLILFSVFTKDVESKTQLPLGNYYATTGLEDGSIYYVKTRGNYIQARYISTAEQKTVYFEKKYVDLKRD
;
A
#
# COMPACT_ATOMS: atom_id res chain seq x y z
N MET A 1 43.90 -74.55 -24.92
CA MET A 1 44.36 -73.29 -25.57
C MET A 1 43.21 -72.28 -25.53
N LYS A 2 43.45 -71.10 -24.92
CA LYS A 2 42.81 -69.77 -25.10
C LYS A 2 41.29 -69.67 -24.80
N ASN A 3 40.86 -68.97 -23.72
CA ASN A 3 40.59 -67.50 -23.62
C ASN A 3 39.35 -67.09 -24.47
N LEU A 4 38.40 -66.23 -24.10
CA LEU A 4 38.38 -65.03 -23.24
C LEU A 4 36.92 -64.44 -23.29
N LEU A 5 36.48 -63.74 -22.23
CA LEU A 5 35.56 -62.56 -22.19
C LEU A 5 34.05 -62.73 -22.54
N TYR A 6 33.09 -61.94 -22.02
CA TYR A 6 33.11 -60.59 -21.42
C TYR A 6 32.20 -60.48 -20.18
N SER A 7 32.76 -59.83 -19.17
CA SER A 7 32.10 -59.10 -18.10
C SER A 7 31.46 -57.83 -18.67
N LEU A 8 30.23 -57.51 -18.23
CA LEU A 8 29.84 -56.12 -18.05
C LEU A 8 28.99 -56.00 -16.77
N PRO A 9 29.43 -55.18 -15.80
CA PRO A 9 28.88 -55.15 -14.46
C PRO A 9 27.52 -54.45 -14.42
N ILE A 10 26.69 -54.94 -13.50
CA ILE A 10 25.49 -54.29 -12.97
C ILE A 10 25.93 -52.99 -12.27
N PHE A 11 26.31 -51.99 -13.04
CA PHE A 11 26.69 -50.67 -12.53
C PHE A 11 26.11 -49.53 -13.39
N LEU A 12 25.38 -49.85 -14.45
CA LEU A 12 24.73 -48.85 -15.31
C LEU A 12 23.22 -48.69 -15.06
N MET A 13 22.68 -49.26 -13.98
CA MET A 13 21.27 -49.05 -13.60
C MET A 13 21.09 -48.18 -12.35
N PHE A 14 22.15 -47.99 -11.55
CA PHE A 14 22.12 -47.07 -10.40
C PHE A 14 22.55 -45.63 -10.74
N LEU A 15 23.21 -45.42 -11.89
CA LEU A 15 23.61 -44.07 -12.32
C LEU A 15 22.48 -43.26 -12.98
N PHE A 16 21.36 -43.89 -13.34
CA PHE A 16 20.19 -43.17 -13.90
C PHE A 16 19.15 -42.77 -12.84
N HIS A 17 19.07 -43.47 -11.70
CA HIS A 17 18.13 -43.10 -10.64
C HIS A 17 18.65 -41.97 -9.72
N VAL A 18 19.97 -41.81 -9.57
CA VAL A 18 20.54 -40.74 -8.72
C VAL A 18 20.56 -39.38 -9.44
N ASN A 19 20.65 -39.36 -10.78
CA ASN A 19 20.62 -38.11 -11.55
C ASN A 19 19.20 -37.54 -11.73
N HIS A 20 18.14 -38.36 -11.62
CA HIS A 20 16.77 -37.85 -11.67
C HIS A 20 16.32 -37.21 -10.34
N LEU A 21 16.93 -37.58 -9.21
CA LEU A 21 16.62 -36.98 -7.90
C LEU A 21 17.38 -35.67 -7.64
N LYS A 22 18.59 -35.47 -8.21
CA LYS A 22 19.33 -34.20 -8.10
C LYS A 22 18.87 -33.12 -9.07
N ALA A 23 18.15 -33.47 -10.13
CA ALA A 23 17.60 -32.51 -11.09
C ALA A 23 16.29 -31.85 -10.61
N GLN A 24 15.66 -32.35 -9.54
CA GLN A 24 14.44 -31.76 -8.97
C GLN A 24 14.70 -30.89 -7.72
N GLU A 25 15.93 -30.82 -7.20
CA GLU A 25 16.32 -29.95 -6.07
C GLU A 25 17.08 -28.68 -6.50
N ALA A 26 17.33 -28.47 -7.80
CA ALA A 26 17.99 -27.27 -8.32
C ALA A 26 17.06 -26.31 -9.08
N GLU A 27 15.78 -26.64 -9.25
CA GLU A 27 14.75 -25.78 -9.86
C GLU A 27 13.69 -25.31 -8.85
N ASN A 28 14.04 -25.27 -7.56
CA ASN A 28 13.21 -24.64 -6.53
C ASN A 28 14.00 -23.53 -5.83
N SER A 29 14.45 -22.56 -6.64
CA SER A 29 15.10 -21.33 -6.20
C SER A 29 14.44 -20.16 -6.94
N SER A 30 13.27 -19.74 -6.47
CA SER A 30 12.71 -18.37 -6.50
C SER A 30 11.18 -18.42 -6.42
N LYS A 31 10.62 -18.99 -5.36
CA LYS A 31 9.20 -18.83 -5.01
C LYS A 31 9.02 -18.72 -3.50
N ASP A 32 9.84 -17.88 -2.88
CA ASP A 32 9.48 -17.23 -1.63
C ASP A 32 9.56 -15.73 -1.90
N ASP A 33 8.52 -15.02 -1.45
CA ASP A 33 8.23 -13.59 -1.67
C ASP A 33 7.39 -13.20 -2.90
N GLU A 34 6.31 -13.95 -3.18
CA GLU A 34 5.03 -13.27 -3.44
C GLU A 34 4.27 -13.13 -2.12
N VAL A 35 4.84 -12.39 -1.19
CA VAL A 35 4.00 -11.59 -0.33
C VAL A 35 3.44 -10.53 -1.28
N GLN A 36 2.16 -10.65 -1.64
CA GLN A 36 1.37 -9.50 -2.07
C GLN A 36 1.36 -8.53 -0.88
N MET A 37 2.46 -7.81 -0.68
CA MET A 37 2.48 -6.58 0.05
C MET A 37 1.72 -5.60 -0.84
N GLU A 38 0.39 -5.66 -0.79
CA GLU A 38 -0.38 -4.43 -0.79
C GLU A 38 0.09 -3.64 0.45
N GLU A 39 1.31 -3.12 0.41
CA GLU A 39 1.65 -1.98 1.23
C GLU A 39 0.59 -0.96 0.85
N ASN A 40 -0.32 -0.66 1.78
CA ASN A 40 -1.16 0.52 1.77
C ASN A 40 -0.22 1.73 1.70
N CYS A 41 0.30 2.00 0.51
CA CYS A 41 1.56 2.73 0.39
C CYS A 41 1.37 4.24 0.43
N ASN A 42 0.13 4.72 0.53
CA ASN A 42 -0.20 6.11 0.84
C ASN A 42 -1.10 6.17 2.09
N LYS A 43 -0.46 6.46 3.22
CA LYS A 43 -1.11 6.85 4.47
C LYS A 43 -0.73 8.29 4.78
N PHE A 44 -1.56 8.97 5.54
CA PHE A 44 -1.15 10.17 6.25
C PHE A 44 -0.10 9.81 7.29
N LEU A 45 0.99 10.55 7.30
CA LEU A 45 1.95 10.60 8.39
C LEU A 45 1.55 11.74 9.33
N ILE A 46 1.79 11.57 10.64
CA ILE A 46 1.51 12.60 11.63
C ILE A 46 2.84 13.16 12.12
N SER A 47 3.11 14.42 11.80
CA SER A 47 4.27 15.14 12.30
C SER A 47 4.13 15.50 13.79
N ASP A 48 5.22 15.96 14.41
CA ASP A 48 5.25 16.38 15.81
C ASP A 48 4.24 17.49 16.18
N ASN A 49 3.95 18.40 15.25
CA ASN A 49 2.94 19.45 15.44
C ASN A 49 1.50 18.96 15.16
N ASN A 50 1.31 17.65 15.02
CA ASN A 50 0.06 16.96 14.65
C ASN A 50 -0.44 17.27 13.24
N GLU A 51 0.35 17.85 12.35
CA GLU A 51 -0.03 17.99 10.95
C GLU A 51 -0.08 16.61 10.28
N MET A 52 -1.14 16.36 9.51
CA MET A 52 -1.32 15.14 8.75
C MET A 52 -0.80 15.37 7.33
N LEU A 53 0.28 14.69 6.98
CA LEU A 53 0.95 14.83 5.69
C LEU A 53 0.70 13.60 4.82
N LEU A 54 0.16 13.81 3.63
CA LEU A 54 0.03 12.78 2.61
C LEU A 54 1.01 13.06 1.49
N VAL A 55 2.03 12.21 1.35
CA VAL A 55 2.95 12.25 0.22
C VAL A 55 2.39 11.36 -0.88
N ALA A 56 2.06 11.96 -2.04
CA ALA A 56 1.55 11.21 -3.19
C ALA A 56 2.63 10.28 -3.75
N ARG A 57 2.42 8.97 -3.65
CA ARG A 57 3.22 7.97 -4.39
C ARG A 57 2.44 7.49 -5.60
N ILE A 58 2.91 7.85 -6.80
CA ILE A 58 2.18 7.58 -8.06
C ILE A 58 2.07 6.09 -8.40
N ARG A 59 2.93 5.25 -7.80
CA ARG A 59 2.91 3.79 -7.97
C ARG A 59 1.82 3.09 -7.14
N CYS A 60 1.10 3.86 -6.33
CA CYS A 60 0.09 3.37 -5.42
C CYS A 60 -1.27 3.90 -5.87
N ASP A 61 -2.21 3.01 -6.11
CA ASP A 61 -3.59 3.39 -6.36
C ASP A 61 -4.25 3.77 -5.04
N TYR A 62 -4.61 5.04 -4.86
CA TYR A 62 -5.33 5.49 -3.67
C TYR A 62 -6.42 6.50 -3.99
N ARG A 63 -7.49 6.41 -3.18
CA ARG A 63 -8.55 7.40 -3.02
C ARG A 63 -8.89 7.49 -1.54
N ILE A 64 -8.48 8.57 -0.89
CA ILE A 64 -8.74 8.80 0.53
C ILE A 64 -9.79 9.90 0.65
N VAL A 65 -10.96 9.53 1.16
CA VAL A 65 -12.08 10.45 1.35
C VAL A 65 -12.15 10.88 2.81
N GLY A 66 -12.28 12.19 3.03
CA GLY A 66 -12.62 12.76 4.33
C GLY A 66 -14.10 13.09 4.43
N TYR A 67 -14.70 12.76 5.56
CA TYR A 67 -16.14 12.76 5.78
C TYR A 67 -16.58 13.75 6.85
N SER A 68 -17.85 14.18 6.81
CA SER A 68 -18.41 15.13 7.79
C SER A 68 -18.72 14.51 9.16
N SER A 69 -18.86 13.19 9.23
CA SER A 69 -19.00 12.41 10.47
C SER A 69 -18.24 11.08 10.34
N PRO A 70 -17.99 10.31 11.42
CA PRO A 70 -17.23 9.06 11.35
C PRO A 70 -18.07 7.92 10.75
N SER A 71 -18.45 8.08 9.47
CA SER A 71 -19.30 7.16 8.72
C SER A 71 -19.13 7.35 7.21
N LEU A 72 -18.96 6.25 6.49
CA LEU A 72 -18.93 6.22 5.01
C LEU A 72 -20.24 6.68 4.37
N LYS A 73 -21.36 6.66 5.11
CA LYS A 73 -22.66 7.16 4.65
C LYS A 73 -22.82 8.68 4.82
N SER A 74 -21.87 9.32 5.48
CA SER A 74 -21.94 10.76 5.71
C SER A 74 -21.41 11.55 4.51
N LYS A 75 -21.62 12.87 4.52
CA LYS A 75 -21.27 13.74 3.40
C LYS A 75 -19.74 13.74 3.20
N PRO A 76 -19.23 13.44 1.99
CA PRO A 76 -17.83 13.62 1.68
C PRO A 76 -17.49 15.12 1.64
N LEU A 77 -16.36 15.47 2.24
CA LEU A 77 -15.89 16.86 2.38
C LEU A 77 -14.64 17.12 1.56
N ILE A 78 -13.69 16.18 1.52
CA ILE A 78 -12.40 16.31 0.82
C ILE A 78 -12.02 14.96 0.21
N LEU A 79 -11.29 15.00 -0.91
CA LEU A 79 -10.75 13.81 -1.57
C LEU A 79 -9.26 13.99 -1.84
N PHE A 80 -8.47 12.98 -1.48
CA PHE A 80 -7.10 12.82 -1.97
C PHE A 80 -7.02 11.63 -2.92
N SER A 81 -6.58 11.84 -4.15
CA SER A 81 -6.55 10.79 -5.18
C SER A 81 -5.33 10.89 -6.07
N VAL A 82 -4.72 9.74 -6.41
CA VAL A 82 -3.67 9.70 -7.44
C VAL A 82 -4.22 9.94 -8.85
N PHE A 83 -5.52 9.73 -9.04
CA PHE A 83 -6.13 9.76 -10.37
C PHE A 83 -6.54 11.19 -10.74
N THR A 84 -5.91 11.73 -11.78
CA THR A 84 -6.21 13.06 -12.34
C THR A 84 -7.69 13.29 -12.58
N LYS A 85 -8.42 12.29 -13.08
CA LYS A 85 -9.88 12.39 -13.31
C LYS A 85 -10.68 12.74 -12.07
N ASP A 86 -10.20 12.36 -10.88
CA ASP A 86 -10.88 12.64 -9.61
C ASP A 86 -10.52 14.05 -9.12
N VAL A 87 -9.26 14.45 -9.28
CA VAL A 87 -8.74 15.75 -8.84
C VAL A 87 -9.28 16.87 -9.73
N GLU A 88 -9.18 16.71 -11.05
CA GLU A 88 -9.63 17.68 -12.06
C GLU A 88 -11.11 17.50 -12.42
N SER A 89 -11.87 16.75 -11.61
CA SER A 89 -13.28 16.54 -11.87
C SER A 89 -14.05 17.87 -11.83
N LYS A 90 -15.11 17.98 -12.64
CA LYS A 90 -15.99 19.17 -12.66
C LYS A 90 -16.76 19.36 -11.34
N THR A 91 -16.89 18.31 -10.52
CA THR A 91 -17.62 18.35 -9.26
C THR A 91 -16.63 18.28 -8.10
N GLN A 92 -16.28 19.45 -7.59
CA GLN A 92 -15.41 19.56 -6.43
C GLN A 92 -16.19 19.24 -5.15
N LEU A 93 -15.56 18.53 -4.22
CA LEU A 93 -16.09 18.39 -2.87
C LEU A 93 -16.02 19.73 -2.12
N PRO A 94 -16.77 19.90 -1.01
CA PRO A 94 -16.82 21.18 -0.30
C PRO A 94 -15.47 21.77 0.12
N LEU A 95 -14.49 20.92 0.43
CA LEU A 95 -13.12 21.32 0.75
C LEU A 95 -12.14 21.02 -0.39
N GLY A 96 -12.61 20.58 -1.56
CA GLY A 96 -11.80 20.30 -2.74
C GLY A 96 -11.35 18.84 -2.93
N ASN A 97 -10.74 18.60 -4.09
CA ASN A 97 -10.11 17.34 -4.48
C ASN A 97 -8.62 17.61 -4.78
N TYR A 98 -7.72 16.78 -4.26
CA TYR A 98 -6.26 17.02 -4.35
C TYR A 98 -5.50 15.73 -4.62
N TYR A 99 -4.27 15.85 -5.12
CA TYR A 99 -3.35 14.72 -5.20
C TYR A 99 -2.81 14.36 -3.80
N ALA A 100 -2.41 15.37 -3.03
CA ALA A 100 -1.72 15.25 -1.74
C ALA A 100 -2.03 16.46 -0.86
N THR A 101 -1.62 16.41 0.41
CA THR A 101 -1.78 17.57 1.32
C THR A 101 -0.92 18.76 0.91
N THR A 102 0.16 18.53 0.16
CA THR A 102 0.98 19.60 -0.44
C THR A 102 0.22 20.43 -1.49
N GLY A 103 -0.92 19.95 -1.97
CA GLY A 103 -1.80 20.70 -2.88
C GLY A 103 -2.79 21.63 -2.19
N LEU A 104 -2.81 21.65 -0.85
CA LEU A 104 -3.62 22.58 -0.07
C LEU A 104 -2.90 23.94 0.00
N GLU A 105 -3.16 24.83 -0.95
CA GLU A 105 -2.42 26.10 -1.09
C GLU A 105 -2.51 27.02 0.14
N ASP A 106 -3.67 27.04 0.81
CA ASP A 106 -3.95 27.94 1.94
C ASP A 106 -4.44 27.21 3.20
N GLY A 107 -4.26 25.88 3.25
CA GLY A 107 -4.79 25.06 4.33
C GLY A 107 -3.93 23.87 4.72
N SER A 108 -4.15 23.39 5.94
CA SER A 108 -3.52 22.19 6.48
C SER A 108 -4.55 21.33 7.20
N ILE A 109 -4.23 20.05 7.39
CA ILE A 109 -5.05 19.10 8.16
C ILE A 109 -4.27 18.69 9.39
N TYR A 110 -4.90 18.77 10.56
CA TYR A 110 -4.28 18.41 11.82
C TYR A 110 -5.02 17.25 12.48
N TYR A 111 -4.26 16.25 12.96
CA TYR A 111 -4.76 15.18 13.79
C TYR A 111 -5.32 15.75 15.11
N VAL A 112 -6.50 15.29 15.51
CA VAL A 112 -7.10 15.65 16.81
C VAL A 112 -7.15 14.44 17.74
N LYS A 113 -7.82 13.36 17.30
CA LYS A 113 -7.92 12.11 18.07
C LYS A 113 -8.45 10.96 17.23
N THR A 114 -8.21 9.74 17.70
CA THR A 114 -8.87 8.54 17.18
C THR A 114 -10.27 8.39 17.79
N ARG A 115 -11.28 8.05 16.97
CA ARG A 115 -12.65 7.70 17.37
C ARG A 115 -13.07 6.40 16.69
N GLY A 116 -12.93 5.27 17.39
CA GLY A 116 -13.22 3.95 16.82
C GLY A 116 -12.36 3.70 15.58
N ASN A 117 -13.01 3.44 14.44
CA ASN A 117 -12.36 3.18 13.16
C ASN A 117 -12.04 4.44 12.34
N TYR A 118 -12.16 5.63 12.93
CA TYR A 118 -11.91 6.90 12.27
C TYR A 118 -10.90 7.76 13.02
N ILE A 119 -10.18 8.59 12.26
CA ILE A 119 -9.39 9.70 12.78
C ILE A 119 -10.23 10.95 12.67
N GLN A 120 -10.45 11.63 13.80
CA GLN A 120 -10.95 12.99 13.81
C GLN A 120 -9.77 13.92 13.52
N ALA A 121 -9.90 14.72 12.48
CA ALA A 121 -8.95 15.74 12.09
C ALA A 121 -9.62 17.12 12.01
N ARG A 122 -8.80 18.17 12.00
CA ARG A 122 -9.20 19.56 11.78
C ARG A 122 -8.56 20.04 10.49
N TYR A 123 -9.39 20.37 9.50
CA TYR A 123 -8.98 21.20 8.38
C TYR A 123 -8.99 22.66 8.84
N ILE A 124 -7.92 23.39 8.54
CA ILE A 124 -7.77 24.81 8.83
C ILE A 124 -7.23 25.47 7.57
N SER A 125 -7.97 26.44 7.03
CA SER A 125 -7.48 27.35 5.99
C SER A 125 -7.70 28.80 6.38
N THR A 126 -7.34 29.72 5.48
CA THR A 126 -7.60 31.16 5.67
C THR A 126 -9.10 31.48 5.72
N ALA A 127 -9.93 30.68 5.04
CA ALA A 127 -11.35 30.92 4.87
C ALA A 127 -12.24 30.18 5.89
N GLU A 128 -11.90 28.94 6.23
CA GLU A 128 -12.73 28.14 7.14
C GLU A 128 -11.94 27.15 8.00
N GLN A 129 -12.58 26.72 9.09
CA GLN A 129 -12.14 25.57 9.88
C GLN A 129 -13.24 24.51 9.91
N LYS A 130 -12.85 23.25 9.69
CA LYS A 130 -13.82 22.15 9.61
C LYS A 130 -13.30 20.89 10.27
N THR A 131 -14.19 20.17 10.95
CA THR A 131 -13.88 18.81 11.40
C THR A 131 -14.05 17.86 10.22
N VAL A 132 -13.04 17.02 9.98
CA VAL A 132 -13.07 16.00 8.94
C VAL A 132 -12.72 14.65 9.56
N TYR A 133 -13.38 13.59 9.11
CA TYR A 133 -13.13 12.24 9.58
C TYR A 133 -12.54 11.38 8.46
N PHE A 134 -11.41 10.75 8.71
CA PHE A 134 -10.77 9.80 7.78
C PHE A 134 -10.86 8.39 8.36
N GLU A 135 -10.99 7.37 7.51
CA GLU A 135 -10.85 5.98 7.99
C GLU A 135 -9.44 5.77 8.57
N LYS A 136 -9.36 5.14 9.74
CA LYS A 136 -8.10 4.90 10.47
C LYS A 136 -7.05 4.16 9.65
N LYS A 137 -7.48 3.29 8.72
CA LYS A 137 -6.57 2.53 7.85
C LYS A 137 -5.66 3.40 6.97
N TYR A 138 -6.06 4.64 6.70
CA TYR A 138 -5.30 5.60 5.89
C TYR A 138 -4.33 6.47 6.69
N VAL A 139 -4.15 6.24 8.00
CA VAL A 139 -3.29 7.07 8.84
C VAL A 139 -2.28 6.17 9.54
N ASP A 140 -0.99 6.50 9.41
CA ASP A 140 0.03 5.95 10.30
C ASP A 140 0.00 6.73 11.61
N LEU A 141 -0.17 6.01 12.72
CA LEU A 141 -0.24 6.60 14.05
C LEU A 141 1.12 6.64 14.73
N LYS A 142 2.17 6.11 14.08
CA LYS A 142 3.55 6.40 14.46
C LYS A 142 3.84 7.85 14.11
N ARG A 143 4.52 8.56 15.01
CA ARG A 143 5.00 9.91 14.74
C ARG A 143 6.30 9.83 13.96
N ASP A 144 6.43 10.67 12.94
CA ASP A 144 7.66 10.86 12.16
C ASP A 144 8.71 11.63 12.95
#